data_AF-A0A838IRB2-F1
#
_entry.id   AF-A0A838IRB2-F1
#
_cell.length_a   1.000
_cell.length_b   1.000
_cell.length_c   1.000
_cell.angle_alpha   90.00
_cell.angle_beta   90.00
_cell.angle_gamma   90.00
#
_symmetry.space_group_name_H-M   'P 1'
#
loop_
_entity.id
_entity.type
_entity.pdbx_description
1 polymer ?
#
loop_
_entity_poly.entity_id
_entity_poly.type
_entity_poly.pdbx_seq_one_letter_code
_entity_poly.pdbx_strand_id
1 'polypeptide(L)'
;MRRRSRSLYIITEHTGLPHEGSQLERTRTVRSNALVRWWMWNMVYHAEHHAYPAVPFHQAPRLHAILEPRLQNVSRGYLAFHAEALRRAFGAKG
;
A
#
# COMPACT_ATOMS: atom_id res chain seq x y z
N MET A 1 18.98 -17.83 2.92
CA MET A 1 17.66 -17.54 3.54
C MET A 1 16.58 -17.61 2.45
N ARG A 2 15.70 -18.62 2.48
CA ARG A 2 14.78 -18.96 1.37
C ARG A 2 13.61 -17.96 1.34
N ARG A 3 13.55 -17.08 0.33
CA ARG A 3 12.43 -16.13 0.11
C ARG A 3 11.14 -16.93 -0.11
N ARG A 4 10.29 -17.04 0.91
CA ARG A 4 8.94 -17.58 0.78
C ARG A 4 8.03 -16.52 0.17
N SER A 5 7.17 -16.96 -0.74
CA SER A 5 6.19 -16.20 -1.50
C SER A 5 5.47 -15.13 -0.67
N ARG A 6 5.64 -13.86 -1.03
CA ARG A 6 4.78 -12.77 -0.54
C ARG A 6 3.53 -12.76 -1.42
N SER A 7 2.34 -12.76 -0.82
CA SER A 7 1.06 -12.64 -1.55
C SER A 7 1.08 -11.41 -2.48
N LEU A 8 0.41 -11.47 -3.63
CA LEU A 8 0.32 -10.36 -4.60
C LEU A 8 -0.13 -9.05 -3.94
N TYR A 9 -0.95 -9.16 -2.91
CA TYR A 9 -1.38 -8.07 -2.04
C TYR A 9 -0.20 -7.41 -1.29
N ILE A 10 0.58 -8.20 -0.55
CA ILE A 10 1.74 -7.74 0.24
C ILE A 10 2.86 -7.17 -0.65
N ILE A 11 2.98 -7.67 -1.88
CA ILE A 11 3.92 -7.12 -2.87
C ILE A 11 3.57 -5.66 -3.16
N THR A 12 2.29 -5.31 -3.33
CA THR A 12 1.91 -3.94 -3.70
C THR A 12 2.25 -2.89 -2.64
N GLU A 13 2.30 -3.31 -1.38
CA GLU A 13 2.42 -2.43 -0.22
C GLU A 13 3.87 -2.01 0.09
N HIS A 14 4.85 -2.84 -0.28
CA HIS A 14 6.26 -2.66 0.09
C HIS A 14 7.21 -2.69 -1.12
N THR A 15 6.76 -3.17 -2.28
CA THR A 15 7.64 -3.32 -3.45
C THR A 15 8.01 -1.96 -4.05
N GLY A 16 9.32 -1.76 -4.22
CA GLY A 16 9.90 -0.54 -4.77
C GLY A 16 10.03 0.60 -3.76
N LEU A 17 9.84 0.34 -2.46
CA LEU A 17 9.98 1.33 -1.40
C LEU A 17 11.30 1.19 -0.62
N PRO A 18 11.77 2.26 0.04
CA PRO A 18 12.94 2.21 0.92
C PRO A 18 12.79 1.15 2.02
N HIS A 19 13.92 0.57 2.44
CA HIS A 19 13.95 -0.40 3.55
C HIS A 19 14.11 0.26 4.91
N GLU A 20 14.46 1.55 4.93
CA GLU A 20 14.73 2.37 6.12
C GLU A 20 13.89 3.65 6.05
N GLY A 21 13.83 4.40 7.15
CA GLY A 21 12.96 5.58 7.29
C GLY A 21 11.68 5.31 8.09
N SER A 22 10.77 6.28 8.03
CA SER A 22 9.47 6.25 8.69
C SER A 22 8.55 5.16 8.12
N GLN A 23 7.52 4.80 8.87
CA GLN A 23 6.55 3.81 8.40
C GLN A 23 5.86 4.27 7.12
N LEU A 24 5.53 5.56 6.99
CA LEU A 24 4.88 6.15 5.81
C LEU A 24 5.76 6.14 4.55
N GLU A 25 7.08 6.16 4.72
CA GLU A 25 8.05 6.05 3.61
C GLU A 25 8.14 4.63 3.07
N ARG A 26 8.09 3.66 3.99
CA ARG A 26 8.38 2.25 3.72
C ARG A 26 7.15 1.45 3.29
N THR A 27 5.96 2.04 3.40
CA THR A 27 4.68 1.40 3.16
C THR A 27 3.82 2.24 2.23
N ARG A 28 2.85 1.59 1.57
CA ARG A 28 1.97 2.21 0.58
C ARG A 28 0.51 1.97 0.90
N THR A 29 -0.30 3.00 0.71
CA THR A 29 -1.76 2.91 0.71
C THR A 29 -2.27 2.68 -0.70
N VAL A 30 -3.22 1.77 -0.89
CA VAL A 30 -3.81 1.49 -2.21
C VAL A 30 -5.22 2.06 -2.23
N ARG A 31 -5.48 3.08 -3.07
CA ARG A 31 -6.83 3.59 -3.27
C ARG A 31 -7.67 2.49 -3.89
N SER A 32 -8.81 2.20 -3.26
CA SER A 32 -9.73 1.18 -3.72
C SER A 32 -11.17 1.62 -3.53
N ASN A 33 -12.10 0.91 -4.18
CA ASN A 33 -13.53 1.21 -4.11
C ASN A 33 -14.15 0.75 -2.77
N ALA A 34 -15.40 1.14 -2.51
CA ALA A 34 -16.08 0.84 -1.24
C ALA A 34 -16.23 -0.67 -0.98
N LEU A 35 -16.45 -1.48 -2.02
CA LEU A 35 -16.58 -2.93 -1.91
C LEU A 35 -15.28 -3.57 -1.42
N VAL A 36 -14.14 -3.20 -2.00
CA VAL A 36 -12.83 -3.72 -1.58
C VAL A 36 -12.48 -3.21 -0.18
N ARG A 37 -12.74 -1.93 0.12
CA ARG A 37 -12.54 -1.41 1.48
C ARG A 37 -13.36 -2.18 2.51
N TRP A 38 -14.60 -2.51 2.20
CA TRP A 38 -15.43 -3.34 3.08
C TRP A 38 -14.86 -4.76 3.23
N TRP A 39 -14.56 -5.42 2.11
CA TRP A 39 -14.02 -6.79 2.08
C TRP A 39 -12.70 -6.93 2.84
N MET A 40 -11.86 -5.91 2.76
CA MET A 40 -10.54 -5.88 3.39
C MET A 40 -10.55 -5.21 4.76
N TRP A 41 -11.73 -4.93 5.33
CA TRP A 41 -11.87 -4.18 6.58
C TRP A 41 -10.96 -2.94 6.61
N ASN A 42 -10.99 -2.13 5.56
CA ASN A 42 -10.18 -0.92 5.39
C ASN A 42 -8.66 -1.13 5.47
N MET A 43 -8.14 -2.36 5.44
CA MET A 43 -6.68 -2.62 5.49
C MET A 43 -5.93 -2.18 4.23
N VAL A 44 -6.64 -1.68 3.21
CA VAL A 44 -6.03 -0.99 2.07
C VAL A 44 -5.34 0.34 2.47
N TYR A 45 -5.70 0.90 3.64
CA TYR A 45 -5.01 2.01 4.32
C TYR A 45 -3.79 1.49 5.10
N HIS A 46 -2.91 0.81 4.37
CA HIS A 46 -1.84 0.02 4.96
C HIS A 46 -0.73 0.90 5.55
N ALA A 47 -0.41 2.03 4.91
CA ALA A 47 0.60 2.93 5.45
C ALA A 47 0.14 3.57 6.76
N GLU A 48 -1.13 3.92 6.84
CA GLU A 48 -1.77 4.45 8.03
C GLU A 48 -1.80 3.39 9.15
N HIS A 49 -2.13 2.14 8.82
CA HIS A 49 -2.10 1.03 9.78
C HIS A 49 -0.70 0.81 10.36
N HIS A 50 0.34 0.84 9.51
CA HIS A 50 1.72 0.71 9.98
C HIS A 50 2.18 1.90 10.84
N ALA A 51 1.74 3.13 10.51
CA ALA A 51 2.09 4.32 11.28
C ALA A 51 1.32 4.42 12.60
N TYR A 52 0.07 3.96 12.64
CA TYR A 52 -0.83 4.05 13.79
C TYR A 52 -1.62 2.75 14.01
N PRO A 53 -0.96 1.65 14.42
CA PRO A 53 -1.57 0.32 14.49
C PRO A 53 -2.66 0.19 15.57
N ALA A 54 -2.69 1.10 16.53
CA ALA A 54 -3.71 1.14 17.58
C ALA A 54 -5.07 1.68 17.09
N VAL A 55 -5.12 2.33 15.92
CA VAL A 55 -6.38 2.85 15.36
C VAL A 55 -7.19 1.69 14.79
N PRO A 56 -8.44 1.49 15.23
CA PRO A 56 -9.24 0.38 14.75
C PRO A 56 -9.65 0.57 13.29
N PHE A 57 -9.84 -0.53 12.59
CA PHE A 57 -10.04 -0.55 11.14
C PHE A 57 -11.22 0.29 10.63
N HIS A 58 -12.29 0.42 11.41
CA HIS A 58 -13.46 1.22 11.04
C HIS A 58 -13.19 2.73 11.10
N GLN A 59 -12.12 3.17 11.79
CA GLN A 59 -11.67 4.57 11.84
C GLN A 59 -10.56 4.87 10.83
N ALA A 60 -10.01 3.85 10.17
CA ALA A 60 -8.97 4.02 9.15
C ALA A 60 -9.34 5.03 8.03
N PRO A 61 -10.58 5.13 7.54
CA PRO A 61 -10.95 6.17 6.56
C PRO A 61 -10.79 7.60 7.11
N ARG A 62 -11.09 7.81 8.41
CA ARG A 62 -10.92 9.11 9.06
C ARG A 62 -9.43 9.42 9.25
N LEU A 63 -8.65 8.42 9.65
CA LEU A 63 -7.20 8.55 9.77
C LEU A 63 -6.56 8.87 8.41
N HIS A 64 -7.01 8.21 7.34
CA HIS A 64 -6.56 8.48 5.97
C HIS A 64 -6.78 9.96 5.60
N ALA A 65 -7.96 10.53 5.86
CA ALA A 65 -8.23 11.94 5.57
C ALA A 65 -7.30 12.89 6.34
N ILE A 66 -6.89 12.54 7.56
CA ILE A 66 -5.95 13.34 8.38
C ILE A 66 -4.52 13.22 7.85
N LEU A 67 -4.12 12.02 7.42
CA LEU A 67 -2.77 11.73 6.99
C LEU A 67 -2.53 11.93 5.50
N GLU A 68 -3.57 12.13 4.68
CA GLU A 68 -3.46 12.26 3.23
C GLU A 68 -2.37 13.24 2.78
N PRO A 69 -2.20 14.44 3.39
CA PRO A 69 -1.11 15.35 3.03
C PRO A 69 0.30 14.84 3.38
N ARG A 70 0.42 13.81 4.22
CA ARG A 70 1.68 13.22 4.71
C ARG A 70 1.98 11.87 4.06
N LEU A 71 1.05 11.30 3.30
CA LEU A 71 1.25 10.03 2.62
C LEU A 71 2.24 10.20 1.48
N GLN A 72 3.33 9.46 1.53
CA GLN A 72 4.36 9.54 0.50
C GLN A 72 4.10 8.58 -0.66
N ASN A 73 3.42 7.46 -0.38
CA ASN A 73 3.19 6.40 -1.36
C ASN A 73 1.71 6.03 -1.40
N VAL A 74 1.03 6.45 -2.47
CA VAL A 74 -0.38 6.12 -2.71
C VAL A 74 -0.53 5.54 -4.12
N SER A 75 -0.98 4.28 -4.21
CA SER A 75 -1.35 3.69 -5.50
C SER A 75 -2.78 4.06 -5.87
N ARG A 76 -3.04 4.27 -7.16
CA ARG A 76 -4.37 4.54 -7.73
C ARG A 76 -5.27 3.29 -7.79
N GLY A 77 -4.71 2.11 -7.52
CA GLY A 77 -5.44 0.83 -7.45
C GLY A 77 -4.53 -0.38 -7.71
N TYR A 78 -5.02 -1.58 -7.40
CA TYR A 78 -4.25 -2.82 -7.56
C TYR A 78 -3.85 -3.08 -9.02
N LEU A 79 -4.78 -2.88 -9.97
CA LEU A 79 -4.50 -3.05 -11.40
C LEU A 79 -3.44 -2.06 -11.91
N ALA A 80 -3.55 -0.79 -11.50
CA ALA A 80 -2.57 0.23 -11.86
C ALA A 80 -1.17 -0.11 -11.33
N PHE A 81 -1.09 -0.60 -10.08
CA PHE A 81 0.17 -1.08 -9.52
C PHE A 81 0.74 -2.26 -10.31
N HIS A 82 -0.07 -3.28 -10.61
CA HIS A 82 0.42 -4.45 -11.36
C HIS A 82 0.84 -4.08 -12.78
N ALA A 83 0.11 -3.19 -13.46
CA ALA A 83 0.50 -2.69 -14.77
C ALA A 83 1.84 -1.92 -14.72
N GLU A 84 2.04 -1.06 -13.72
CA GLU A 84 3.30 -0.34 -13.52
C GLU A 84 4.46 -1.29 -13.19
N ALA A 85 4.24 -2.27 -12.31
CA ALA A 85 5.23 -3.27 -11.96
C ALA A 85 5.65 -4.10 -13.18
N LEU A 86 4.69 -4.50 -14.03
CA LEU A 86 4.96 -5.19 -15.30
C LEU A 86 5.73 -4.29 -16.28
N ARG A 87 5.33 -3.02 -16.43
CA ARG A 87 6.09 -2.06 -17.26
C ARG A 87 7.52 -1.86 -16.76
N ARG A 88 7.77 -1.83 -15.46
CA ARG A 88 9.15 -1.72 -14.92
C ARG A 88 9.95 -3.00 -15.15
N ALA A 89 9.33 -4.16 -14.96
CA ALA A 89 9.99 -5.46 -15.14
C ALA A 89 10.33 -5.75 -16.62
N PHE A 90 9.47 -5.33 -17.56
CA PHE A 90 9.60 -5.67 -18.99
C PHE A 90 9.94 -4.48 -19.89
N GLY A 91 9.76 -3.24 -19.43
CA GLY A 91 10.05 -2.01 -20.18
C GLY A 91 11.40 -1.35 -19.83
N ALA A 92 12.14 -1.87 -18.84
CA ALA A 92 13.53 -1.48 -18.58
C ALA A 92 14.54 -2.17 -19.54
N LYS A 93 14.06 -2.78 -20.62
CA LYS A 93 14.85 -3.20 -21.78
C LYS A 93 14.51 -2.26 -22.94
N GLY A 94 15.22 -1.13 -22.99
CA GLY A 94 15.19 -0.13 -24.05
C GLY A 94 16.39 0.77 -23.87
#